data_AF-A0AA43JC13-F1
#
_entry.id   AF-A0AA43JC13-F1
#
_cell.length_a   1.000
_cell.length_b   1.000
_cell.length_c   1.000
_cell.angle_alpha   90.00
_cell.angle_beta   90.00
_cell.angle_gamma   90.00
#
_symmetry.space_group_name_H-M   'P 1'
#
loop_
_entity.id
_entity.type
_entity.pdbx_description
1 polymer ?
#
loop_
_entity_poly.entity_id
_entity_poly.type
_entity_poly.pdbx_seq_one_letter_code
_entity_poly.pdbx_strand_id
1 'polypeptide(L)'
;MRRRVRLGVSVWLAGFFAFAALSPMASTVQADGPRVTFEITDEPGAWFRNAAGPVAGFGSLAVATPGTEVVFTGKSNTVHTRTSLIFPTGAINMPFDTPPRKGSDDVVLHTPGLYVFTCKIHPYMFGAVIVDDPSTTGLDLGENISLVNGITVPTSSDLATRLLRTFFIATHPANWEDYAAPGPWHITYPSVDVRITGGAVANLDAVLSARYGNDL
;
A
#
# COMPACT_ATOMS: atom_id res chain seq x y z
N MET A 1 -23.75 47.74 -84.93
CA MET A 1 -22.69 47.32 -85.87
C MET A 1 -21.93 46.14 -85.28
N ARG A 2 -21.56 45.19 -86.14
CA ARG A 2 -21.09 43.83 -85.82
C ARG A 2 -19.80 43.79 -84.99
N ARG A 3 -19.69 42.80 -84.09
CA ARG A 3 -18.50 41.92 -83.99
C ARG A 3 -18.83 40.63 -83.23
N ARG A 4 -18.79 39.52 -83.96
CA ARG A 4 -18.54 38.15 -83.46
C ARG A 4 -17.04 37.99 -83.19
N VAL A 5 -16.66 36.80 -82.66
CA VAL A 5 -15.33 36.12 -82.65
C VAL A 5 -14.72 36.09 -81.23
N ARG A 6 -14.24 34.99 -80.62
CA ARG A 6 -14.00 33.58 -80.97
C ARG A 6 -13.85 32.76 -79.66
N LEU A 7 -13.98 31.43 -79.78
CA LEU A 7 -13.61 30.42 -78.79
C LEU A 7 -12.15 30.53 -78.30
N GLY A 8 -11.94 30.17 -77.04
CA GLY A 8 -10.67 29.69 -76.51
C GLY A 8 -10.94 28.65 -75.42
N VAL A 9 -10.79 27.37 -75.75
CA VAL A 9 -10.75 26.26 -74.78
C VAL A 9 -9.37 26.28 -74.14
N SER A 10 -9.31 26.16 -72.81
CA SER A 10 -8.09 25.75 -72.11
C SER A 10 -8.50 24.84 -70.96
N VAL A 11 -8.24 23.55 -71.17
CA VAL A 11 -8.31 22.51 -70.16
C VAL A 11 -7.05 22.65 -69.30
N TRP A 12 -7.23 22.86 -68.01
CA TRP A 12 -6.18 22.64 -67.01
C TRP A 12 -6.68 21.58 -66.03
N LEU A 13 -6.14 20.37 -66.17
CA LEU A 13 -6.09 19.39 -65.10
C LEU A 13 -4.98 19.82 -64.12
N ALA A 14 -5.30 19.96 -62.84
CA ALA A 14 -4.29 19.90 -61.78
C ALA A 14 -4.90 19.42 -60.46
N GLY A 15 -4.65 18.14 -60.15
CA GLY A 15 -4.34 17.63 -58.81
C GLY A 15 -5.35 17.78 -57.67
N PHE A 16 -6.18 16.75 -57.47
CA PHE A 16 -6.71 16.45 -56.13
C PHE A 16 -5.58 15.82 -55.29
N PHE A 17 -5.07 16.55 -54.29
CA PHE A 17 -4.29 15.95 -53.21
C PHE A 17 -5.26 15.33 -52.19
N ALA A 18 -5.36 14.01 -52.19
CA ALA A 18 -6.02 13.27 -51.13
C ALA A 18 -5.09 13.22 -49.90
N PHE A 19 -5.44 13.96 -48.84
CA PHE A 19 -4.85 13.78 -47.52
C PHE A 19 -5.51 12.57 -46.86
N ALA A 20 -4.86 11.41 -46.90
CA ALA A 20 -5.22 10.29 -46.06
C ALA A 20 -4.81 10.61 -44.62
N ALA A 21 -5.79 10.95 -43.78
CA ALA A 21 -5.57 11.10 -42.34
C ALA A 21 -5.32 9.73 -41.72
N LEU A 22 -4.05 9.36 -41.57
CA LEU A 22 -3.62 8.27 -40.70
C LEU A 22 -3.96 8.68 -39.26
N SER A 23 -5.08 8.17 -38.75
CA SER A 23 -5.40 8.24 -37.33
C SER A 23 -4.40 7.36 -36.57
N PRO A 24 -3.61 7.90 -35.62
CA PRO A 24 -2.86 7.05 -34.73
C PRO A 24 -3.86 6.31 -33.85
N MET A 25 -3.87 4.98 -33.93
CA MET A 25 -4.48 4.18 -32.87
C MET A 25 -3.76 4.55 -31.57
N ALA A 26 -4.46 5.26 -30.70
CA ALA A 26 -4.03 5.44 -29.33
C ALA A 26 -3.98 4.04 -28.71
N SER A 27 -2.76 3.52 -28.54
CA SER A 27 -2.53 2.40 -27.65
C SER A 27 -3.05 2.81 -26.28
N THR A 28 -4.21 2.29 -25.88
CA THR A 28 -4.64 2.32 -24.49
C THR A 28 -3.67 1.43 -23.73
N VAL A 29 -2.59 2.02 -23.23
CA VAL A 29 -1.85 1.44 -22.11
C VAL A 29 -2.87 1.34 -20.99
N GLN A 30 -3.38 0.14 -20.76
CA GLN A 30 -4.13 -0.17 -19.56
C GLN A 30 -3.18 0.18 -18.42
N ALA A 31 -3.50 1.20 -17.63
CA ALA A 31 -2.74 1.51 -16.43
C ALA A 31 -2.70 0.22 -15.60
N ASP A 32 -1.50 -0.25 -15.27
CA ASP A 32 -1.33 -1.25 -14.21
C ASP A 32 -2.13 -0.71 -13.00
N GLY A 33 -2.99 -1.53 -12.41
CA GLY A 33 -3.86 -1.09 -11.31
C GLY A 33 -3.05 -0.49 -10.15
N PRO A 34 -3.71 0.12 -9.14
CA PRO A 34 -2.99 0.61 -7.97
C PRO A 34 -2.20 -0.55 -7.36
N ARG A 35 -0.88 -0.37 -7.21
CA ARG A 35 0.05 -1.41 -6.75
C ARG A 35 0.92 -0.88 -5.62
N VAL A 36 1.02 -1.65 -4.55
CA VAL A 36 2.03 -1.50 -3.48
C VAL A 36 3.07 -2.58 -3.66
N THR A 37 4.34 -2.20 -3.63
CA THR A 37 5.45 -3.16 -3.68
C THR A 37 6.19 -3.15 -2.35
N PHE A 38 6.25 -4.30 -1.70
CA PHE A 38 7.19 -4.56 -0.62
C PHE A 38 8.41 -5.30 -1.17
N GLU A 39 9.57 -4.66 -1.03
CA GLU A 39 10.85 -5.31 -1.20
C GLU A 39 11.12 -6.22 0.00
N ILE A 40 11.32 -7.52 -0.25
CA ILE A 40 11.82 -8.48 0.73
C ILE A 40 13.32 -8.28 0.81
N THR A 41 13.75 -7.65 1.90
CA THR A 41 15.16 -7.35 2.19
C THR A 41 15.70 -8.29 3.26
N ASP A 42 17.01 -8.25 3.51
CA ASP A 42 17.61 -8.82 4.72
C ASP A 42 17.99 -7.72 5.73
N GLU A 43 17.35 -6.55 5.63
CA GLU A 43 17.64 -5.39 6.47
C GLU A 43 16.86 -5.46 7.79
N PRO A 44 17.52 -5.25 8.93
CA PRO A 44 16.84 -5.20 10.22
C PRO A 44 15.73 -4.13 10.24
N GLY A 45 14.55 -4.49 10.76
CA GLY A 45 13.39 -3.61 10.90
C GLY A 45 12.59 -3.39 9.61
N ALA A 46 13.22 -3.26 8.45
CA ALA A 46 12.54 -3.01 7.17
C ALA A 46 12.52 -4.23 6.25
N TRP A 47 12.12 -5.40 6.79
CA TRP A 47 12.14 -6.66 6.05
C TRP A 47 11.19 -6.68 4.85
N PHE A 48 9.93 -6.30 5.07
CA PHE A 48 9.04 -5.89 3.99
C PHE A 48 9.18 -4.37 3.87
N ARG A 49 10.11 -3.90 3.03
CA ARG A 49 10.36 -2.47 2.82
C ARG A 49 9.44 -1.94 1.73
N ASN A 50 8.67 -0.89 2.03
CA ASN A 50 7.86 -0.21 1.03
C ASN A 50 8.79 0.42 -0.03
N ALA A 51 8.67 -0.05 -1.27
CA ALA A 51 9.48 0.42 -2.40
C ALA A 51 9.20 1.89 -2.76
N ALA A 52 8.01 2.41 -2.41
CA ALA A 52 7.66 3.81 -2.61
C ALA A 52 8.30 4.75 -1.58
N GLY A 53 8.99 4.20 -0.58
CA GLY A 53 9.57 4.96 0.53
C GLY A 53 8.72 4.91 1.81
N PRO A 54 9.24 5.47 2.91
CA PRO A 54 8.59 5.38 4.21
C PRO A 54 7.32 6.24 4.28
N VAL A 55 6.28 5.71 4.94
CA VAL A 55 5.07 6.47 5.30
C VAL A 55 5.26 7.01 6.71
N ALA A 56 5.23 8.34 6.87
CA ALA A 56 5.45 9.01 8.15
C ALA A 56 6.74 8.56 8.87
N GLY A 57 7.80 8.24 8.11
CA GLY A 57 9.07 7.72 8.65
C GLY A 57 9.14 6.20 8.81
N PHE A 58 8.05 5.47 8.62
CA PHE A 58 7.98 4.02 8.78
C PHE A 58 8.14 3.29 7.46
N GLY A 59 9.26 2.56 7.31
CA GLY A 59 9.65 1.91 6.05
C GLY A 59 8.89 0.63 5.71
N SER A 60 8.21 0.00 6.67
CA SER A 60 7.40 -1.22 6.46
C SER A 60 5.90 -0.96 6.40
N LEU A 61 5.50 0.29 6.21
CA LEU A 61 4.13 0.71 6.10
C LEU A 61 3.85 1.26 4.70
N ALA A 62 2.69 0.92 4.16
CA ALA A 62 2.12 1.52 2.95
C ALA A 62 0.67 1.96 3.22
N VAL A 63 0.21 2.92 2.42
CA VAL A 63 -1.19 3.34 2.36
C VAL A 63 -1.65 3.17 0.92
N ALA A 64 -2.86 2.63 0.74
CA ALA A 64 -3.41 2.28 -0.55
C ALA A 64 -4.93 2.45 -0.57
N THR A 65 -5.56 2.29 -1.73
CA THR A 65 -7.02 2.30 -1.87
C THR A 65 -7.56 0.89 -2.16
N PRO A 66 -8.86 0.62 -1.92
CA PRO A 66 -9.49 -0.63 -2.30
C PRO A 66 -9.19 -1.09 -3.73
N GLY A 67 -8.95 -2.39 -3.90
CA GLY A 67 -8.56 -3.01 -5.16
C GLY A 67 -7.06 -2.96 -5.46
N THR A 68 -6.23 -2.53 -4.50
CA THR A 68 -4.78 -2.48 -4.67
C THR A 68 -4.15 -3.87 -4.63
N GLU A 69 -3.28 -4.16 -5.59
CA GLU A 69 -2.41 -5.32 -5.56
C GLU A 69 -1.19 -5.04 -4.67
N VAL A 70 -0.91 -5.93 -3.71
CA VAL A 70 0.30 -5.91 -2.91
C VAL A 70 1.23 -6.98 -3.43
N VAL A 71 2.39 -6.56 -3.93
CA VAL A 71 3.42 -7.44 -4.46
C VAL A 71 4.58 -7.51 -3.48
N PHE A 72 4.95 -8.72 -3.07
CA PHE A 72 6.13 -8.98 -2.25
C PHE A 72 7.21 -9.57 -3.13
N THR A 73 8.26 -8.81 -3.41
CA THR A 73 9.35 -9.22 -4.32
C THR A 73 10.70 -8.80 -3.77
N GLY A 74 11.81 -9.35 -4.25
CA GLY A 74 13.14 -8.95 -3.78
C GLY A 74 14.17 -10.06 -3.86
N LYS A 75 15.39 -9.74 -3.46
CA LYS A 75 16.54 -10.66 -3.48
C LYS A 75 17.06 -10.91 -2.06
N SER A 76 16.21 -11.48 -1.21
CA SER A 76 16.67 -12.01 0.08
C SER A 76 17.54 -13.27 -0.13
N ASN A 77 18.49 -13.48 0.77
CA ASN A 77 19.37 -14.64 0.77
C ASN A 77 18.65 -15.94 1.20
N THR A 78 17.56 -15.84 1.95
CA THR A 78 16.78 -16.98 2.50
C THR A 78 15.42 -17.15 1.84
N VAL A 79 14.70 -18.22 2.20
CA VAL A 79 13.29 -18.42 1.81
C VAL A 79 12.37 -17.73 2.82
N HIS A 80 11.22 -17.25 2.36
CA HIS A 80 10.25 -16.55 3.22
C HIS A 80 8.82 -16.96 2.89
N THR A 81 7.93 -16.84 3.88
CA THR A 81 6.48 -16.87 3.65
C THR A 81 5.96 -15.44 3.60
N ARG A 82 4.80 -15.27 2.97
CA ARG A 82 4.05 -14.02 2.96
C ARG A 82 2.67 -14.38 3.47
N THR A 83 2.43 -14.08 4.74
CA THR A 83 1.25 -14.58 5.45
C THR A 83 0.54 -13.41 6.11
N SER A 84 -0.76 -13.28 5.94
CA SER A 84 -1.56 -12.30 6.68
C SER A 84 -1.62 -12.68 8.16
N LEU A 85 -1.18 -11.78 9.03
CA LEU A 85 -1.26 -11.91 10.48
C LEU A 85 -2.51 -11.24 11.04
N ILE A 86 -2.83 -10.05 10.52
CA ILE A 86 -3.98 -9.22 10.89
C ILE A 86 -4.64 -8.74 9.60
N PHE A 87 -5.96 -8.77 9.54
CA PHE A 87 -6.73 -8.29 8.39
C PHE A 87 -8.15 -7.89 8.80
N PRO A 88 -8.86 -7.06 8.03
CA PRO A 88 -10.26 -6.73 8.31
C PRO A 88 -11.12 -8.00 8.30
N THR A 89 -12.03 -8.12 9.27
CA THR A 89 -12.90 -9.30 9.37
C THR A 89 -13.74 -9.48 8.11
N GLY A 90 -13.70 -10.69 7.53
CA GLY A 90 -14.42 -11.01 6.30
C GLY A 90 -13.78 -10.48 5.01
N ALA A 91 -12.57 -9.92 5.08
CA ALA A 91 -11.85 -9.48 3.89
C ALA A 91 -11.63 -10.61 2.88
N ILE A 92 -11.87 -10.30 1.60
CA ILE A 92 -11.62 -11.20 0.48
C ILE A 92 -10.12 -11.51 0.41
N ASN A 93 -9.78 -12.75 0.01
CA ASN A 93 -8.41 -13.28 -0.07
C ASN A 93 -7.70 -13.40 1.30
N MET A 94 -8.44 -13.37 2.40
CA MET A 94 -7.91 -13.56 3.75
C MET A 94 -8.46 -14.83 4.42
N PRO A 95 -7.66 -15.56 5.21
CA PRO A 95 -6.23 -15.35 5.42
C PRO A 95 -5.41 -15.65 4.15
N PHE A 96 -4.43 -14.81 3.86
CA PHE A 96 -3.44 -15.02 2.81
C PHE A 96 -2.26 -15.79 3.38
N ASP A 97 -1.79 -16.83 2.70
CA ASP A 97 -0.65 -17.63 3.14
C ASP A 97 0.10 -18.24 1.97
N THR A 98 1.43 -18.35 2.09
CA THR A 98 2.29 -18.89 1.03
C THR A 98 3.30 -19.89 1.60
N PRO A 99 3.71 -20.91 0.81
CA PRO A 99 4.78 -21.81 1.22
C PRO A 99 6.14 -21.07 1.27
N PRO A 100 7.10 -21.52 2.10
CA PRO A 100 8.46 -20.99 2.12
C PRO A 100 9.12 -21.04 0.74
N ARG A 101 9.42 -19.88 0.14
CA ARG A 101 10.13 -19.83 -1.14
C ARG A 101 10.89 -18.53 -1.36
N LYS A 102 11.73 -18.52 -2.39
CA LYS A 102 12.27 -17.30 -3.00
C LYS A 102 11.31 -16.76 -4.07
N GLY A 103 11.52 -15.53 -4.49
CA GLY A 103 10.77 -14.88 -5.57
C GLY A 103 9.57 -14.07 -5.09
N SER A 104 8.62 -13.82 -6.01
CA SER A 104 7.50 -12.91 -5.78
C SER A 104 6.20 -13.65 -5.44
N ASP A 105 5.41 -13.15 -4.49
CA ASP A 105 3.98 -13.48 -4.28
C ASP A 105 3.19 -12.17 -4.29
N ASP A 106 1.89 -12.25 -4.56
CA ASP A 106 0.99 -11.11 -4.60
C ASP A 106 -0.39 -11.43 -3.97
N VAL A 107 -1.10 -10.38 -3.57
CA VAL A 107 -2.49 -10.45 -3.09
C VAL A 107 -3.21 -9.13 -3.38
N VAL A 108 -4.47 -9.19 -3.79
CA VAL A 108 -5.31 -7.99 -3.98
C VAL A 108 -6.15 -7.72 -2.73
N LEU A 109 -6.08 -6.48 -2.23
CA LEU A 109 -6.77 -6.02 -1.03
C LEU A 109 -7.99 -5.17 -1.39
N HIS A 110 -9.18 -5.62 -1.01
CA HIS A 110 -10.44 -4.99 -1.40
C HIS A 110 -11.15 -4.24 -0.27
N THR A 111 -10.97 -4.67 0.97
CA THR A 111 -11.72 -4.13 2.10
C THR A 111 -10.91 -3.01 2.76
N PRO A 112 -11.47 -1.83 3.02
CA PRO A 112 -10.80 -0.83 3.83
C PRO A 112 -10.41 -1.37 5.21
N GLY A 113 -9.23 -1.01 5.69
CA GLY A 113 -8.72 -1.41 7.00
C GLY A 113 -7.23 -1.76 7.03
N LEU A 114 -6.78 -2.20 8.21
CA LEU A 114 -5.39 -2.60 8.45
C LEU A 114 -5.13 -4.05 8.04
N TYR A 115 -4.15 -4.24 7.15
CA TYR A 115 -3.57 -5.54 6.81
C TYR A 115 -2.13 -5.59 7.30
N VAL A 116 -1.80 -6.57 8.14
CA VAL A 116 -0.42 -6.83 8.57
C VAL A 116 0.00 -8.19 8.05
N PHE A 117 1.14 -8.24 7.37
CA PHE A 117 1.77 -9.44 6.84
C PHE A 117 2.98 -9.82 7.66
N THR A 118 3.29 -11.12 7.71
CA THR A 118 4.43 -11.67 8.41
C THR A 118 5.07 -12.84 7.67
N CYS A 119 6.35 -13.10 7.97
CA CYS A 119 7.01 -14.36 7.66
C CYS A 119 6.86 -15.34 8.84
N LYS A 120 6.42 -16.57 8.58
CA LYS A 120 6.26 -17.62 9.58
C LYS A 120 7.58 -18.25 10.02
N ILE A 121 8.66 -18.01 9.29
CA ILE A 121 9.98 -18.62 9.52
C ILE A 121 10.85 -17.71 10.39
N HIS A 122 10.81 -16.41 10.09
CA HIS A 122 11.68 -15.43 10.72
C HIS A 122 10.82 -14.47 11.55
N PRO A 123 10.97 -14.49 12.89
CA PRO A 123 10.26 -13.58 13.78
C PRO A 123 10.52 -12.11 13.41
N TYR A 124 9.54 -11.26 13.71
CA TYR A 124 9.61 -9.80 13.54
C TYR A 124 9.74 -9.28 12.10
N MET A 125 9.65 -10.17 11.10
CA MET A 125 9.43 -9.77 9.71
C MET A 125 7.98 -9.34 9.53
N PHE A 126 7.71 -8.04 9.60
CA PHE A 126 6.37 -7.48 9.40
C PHE A 126 6.34 -6.41 8.32
N GLY A 127 5.17 -6.27 7.70
CA GLY A 127 4.84 -5.22 6.75
C GLY A 127 3.34 -4.96 6.83
N ALA A 128 2.91 -3.72 6.68
CA ALA A 128 1.52 -3.35 6.81
C ALA A 128 1.03 -2.48 5.66
N VAL A 129 -0.21 -2.72 5.24
CA VAL A 129 -0.93 -1.85 4.32
C VAL A 129 -2.18 -1.36 5.04
N ILE A 130 -2.34 -0.05 5.09
CA ILE A 130 -3.63 0.56 5.40
C ILE A 130 -4.35 0.79 4.08
N VAL A 131 -5.44 0.04 3.87
CA VAL A 131 -6.33 0.25 2.73
C VAL A 131 -7.36 1.29 3.15
N ASP A 132 -7.22 2.50 2.64
CA ASP A 132 -8.00 3.68 3.02
C ASP A 132 -9.19 3.87 2.07
N ASP A 133 -10.40 4.08 2.62
CA ASP A 133 -11.55 4.51 1.84
C ASP A 133 -11.51 6.03 1.68
N PRO A 134 -11.32 6.56 0.45
CA PRO A 134 -11.20 8.00 0.23
C PRO A 134 -12.48 8.79 0.57
N SER A 135 -13.60 8.12 0.85
CA SER A 135 -14.84 8.74 1.30
C SER A 135 -14.94 8.92 2.82
N THR A 136 -14.01 8.34 3.60
CA THR A 136 -13.99 8.46 5.06
C THR A 136 -13.02 9.56 5.51
N THR A 137 -13.04 9.87 6.81
CA THR A 137 -12.09 10.80 7.43
C THR A 137 -11.10 10.02 8.29
N GLY A 138 -9.81 10.25 8.08
CA GLY A 138 -8.73 9.53 8.74
C GLY A 138 -8.46 8.17 8.11
N LEU A 139 -7.25 7.64 8.30
CA LEU A 139 -6.82 6.38 7.69
C LEU A 139 -7.60 5.19 8.26
N ASP A 140 -8.28 4.42 7.41
CA ASP A 140 -9.10 3.27 7.85
C ASP A 140 -8.26 2.13 8.45
N LEU A 141 -8.39 1.90 9.76
CA LEU A 141 -7.90 0.67 10.39
C LEU A 141 -8.95 -0.46 10.38
N GLY A 142 -10.20 -0.12 10.07
CA GLY A 142 -11.34 -1.03 9.99
C GLY A 142 -12.13 -1.11 11.31
N GLU A 143 -13.33 -1.67 11.25
CA GLU A 143 -14.21 -1.83 12.42
C GLU A 143 -13.70 -2.91 13.37
N ASN A 144 -13.36 -4.07 12.82
CA ASN A 144 -12.80 -5.22 13.51
C ASN A 144 -11.63 -5.79 12.71
N ILE A 145 -10.64 -6.31 13.43
CA ILE A 145 -9.57 -7.10 12.86
C ILE A 145 -9.73 -8.56 13.25
N SER A 146 -9.46 -9.44 12.30
CA SER A 146 -9.26 -10.86 12.52
C SER A 146 -7.77 -11.18 12.51
N LEU A 147 -7.35 -12.02 13.45
CA LEU A 147 -6.00 -12.54 13.54
C LEU A 147 -5.93 -13.90 12.84
N VAL A 148 -4.74 -14.28 12.40
CA VAL A 148 -4.49 -15.59 11.74
C VAL A 148 -4.94 -16.80 12.58
N ASN A 149 -5.05 -16.65 13.90
CA ASN A 149 -5.52 -17.69 14.82
C ASN A 149 -7.05 -17.76 14.98
N GLY A 150 -7.80 -16.94 14.22
CA GLY A 150 -9.27 -16.91 14.23
C GLY A 150 -9.90 -15.98 15.26
N ILE A 151 -9.12 -15.35 16.14
CA ILE A 151 -9.64 -14.34 17.07
C ILE A 151 -10.06 -13.10 16.29
N THR A 152 -11.20 -12.51 16.65
CA THR A 152 -11.66 -11.23 16.11
C THR A 152 -11.85 -10.24 17.25
N VAL A 153 -11.33 -9.03 17.09
CA VAL A 153 -11.46 -7.95 18.07
C VAL A 153 -11.73 -6.60 17.39
N PRO A 154 -12.39 -5.67 18.08
CA PRO A 154 -12.47 -4.27 17.65
C PRO A 154 -11.07 -3.65 17.49
N THR A 155 -10.88 -2.78 16.51
CA THR A 155 -9.60 -2.04 16.33
C THR A 155 -9.28 -1.11 17.49
N SER A 156 -10.28 -0.70 18.26
CA SER A 156 -10.12 0.07 19.51
C SER A 156 -9.66 -0.76 20.73
N SER A 157 -9.70 -2.10 20.63
CA SER A 157 -9.39 -3.01 21.73
C SER A 157 -7.93 -2.92 22.18
N ASP A 158 -7.64 -3.29 23.43
CA ASP A 158 -6.27 -3.37 23.95
C ASP A 158 -5.40 -4.33 23.14
N LEU A 159 -5.94 -5.49 22.73
CA LEU A 159 -5.20 -6.43 21.89
C LEU A 159 -4.79 -5.79 20.56
N ALA A 160 -5.71 -5.12 19.87
CA ALA A 160 -5.42 -4.47 18.59
C ALA A 160 -4.34 -3.39 18.73
N THR A 161 -4.45 -2.54 19.75
CA THR A 161 -3.47 -1.46 19.97
C THR A 161 -2.11 -1.99 20.44
N ARG A 162 -2.05 -3.09 21.20
CA ARG A 162 -0.76 -3.73 21.55
C ARG A 162 -0.06 -4.31 20.34
N LEU A 163 -0.81 -4.95 19.44
CA LEU A 163 -0.24 -5.51 18.20
C LEU A 163 0.27 -4.38 17.29
N LEU A 164 -0.49 -3.29 17.16
CA LEU A 164 -0.07 -2.13 16.38
C LEU A 164 1.18 -1.45 16.98
N ARG A 165 1.22 -1.28 18.30
CA ARG A 165 2.44 -0.83 19.02
C ARG A 165 3.63 -1.75 18.72
N THR A 166 3.41 -3.06 18.76
CA THR A 166 4.46 -4.05 18.52
C THR A 166 4.99 -3.96 17.09
N PHE A 167 4.11 -3.74 16.11
CA PHE A 167 4.49 -3.50 14.72
C PHE A 167 5.46 -2.30 14.62
N PHE A 168 5.09 -1.13 15.17
CA PHE A 168 5.94 0.06 15.09
C PHE A 168 7.27 -0.07 15.81
N ILE A 169 7.34 -0.84 16.90
CA ILE A 169 8.61 -1.14 17.57
C ILE A 169 9.45 -2.09 16.71
N ALA A 170 8.86 -3.21 16.26
CA ALA A 170 9.59 -4.24 15.54
C ALA A 170 10.13 -3.76 14.19
N THR A 171 9.39 -2.89 13.49
CA THR A 171 9.73 -2.48 12.12
C THR A 171 10.41 -1.12 11.99
N HIS A 172 10.69 -0.44 13.10
CA HIS A 172 11.35 0.86 13.08
C HIS A 172 12.57 0.84 13.99
N PRO A 173 13.79 0.69 13.43
CA PRO A 173 15.00 0.59 14.23
C PRO A 173 15.25 1.76 15.19
N ALA A 174 14.75 2.97 14.88
CA ALA A 174 14.83 4.11 15.79
C ALA A 174 13.97 3.95 17.06
N ASN A 175 13.04 2.99 17.08
CA ASN A 175 12.26 2.60 18.26
C ASN A 175 12.89 1.43 19.02
N TRP A 176 14.08 0.95 18.66
CA TRP A 176 14.72 -0.14 19.40
C TRP A 176 15.46 0.38 20.61
N GLU A 177 15.44 -0.42 21.68
CA GLU A 177 16.16 -0.06 22.89
C GLU A 177 17.67 -0.09 22.64
N ASP A 178 18.33 1.03 22.92
CA ASP A 178 19.77 1.14 22.91
C ASP A 178 20.29 0.99 24.35
N TYR A 179 20.66 -0.23 24.70
CA TYR A 179 21.22 -0.56 26.02
C TYR A 179 22.54 0.16 26.35
N ALA A 180 23.18 0.82 25.38
CA ALA A 180 24.35 1.66 25.62
C ALA A 180 24.00 3.12 25.91
N ALA A 181 22.78 3.58 25.60
CA ALA A 181 22.35 4.94 25.81
C ALA A 181 21.94 5.20 27.28
N PRO A 182 22.32 6.34 27.87
CA PRO A 182 21.79 6.76 29.17
C PRO A 182 20.41 7.39 28.97
N GLY A 183 19.37 6.79 29.55
CA GLY A 183 18.01 7.33 29.50
C GLY A 183 16.95 6.23 29.44
N PRO A 184 15.65 6.60 29.46
CA PRO A 184 14.58 5.65 29.22
C PRO A 184 14.52 5.24 27.74
N TRP A 185 13.93 4.09 27.49
CA TRP A 185 13.64 3.61 26.13
C TRP A 185 12.53 4.46 25.51
N HIS A 186 12.89 5.35 24.56
CA HIS A 186 11.91 6.21 23.90
C HIS A 186 11.33 5.59 22.62
N ILE A 187 10.01 5.53 22.53
CA ILE A 187 9.28 4.97 21.38
C ILE A 187 8.44 6.07 20.72
N THR A 188 8.52 6.14 19.40
CA THR A 188 7.74 7.07 18.57
C THR A 188 6.69 6.35 17.73
N TYR A 189 5.55 7.00 17.53
CA TYR A 189 4.45 6.53 16.69
C TYR A 189 4.15 7.58 15.60
N PRO A 190 3.57 7.18 14.46
CA PRO A 190 3.20 8.15 13.44
C PRO A 190 2.04 9.02 13.93
N SER A 191 2.23 10.34 13.91
CA SER A 191 1.17 11.31 14.22
C SER A 191 0.25 11.50 13.02
N VAL A 192 -0.69 10.58 12.86
CA VAL A 192 -1.69 10.59 11.79
C VAL A 192 -3.07 10.29 12.36
N ASP A 193 -4.10 10.86 11.77
CA ASP A 193 -5.49 10.56 12.13
C ASP A 193 -5.90 9.22 11.53
N VAL A 194 -6.40 8.34 12.38
CA VAL A 194 -6.89 7.01 12.01
C VAL A 194 -8.36 6.85 12.34
N ARG A 195 -9.07 6.11 11.50
CA ARG A 195 -10.46 5.73 11.67
C ARG A 195 -10.54 4.33 12.25
N ILE A 196 -11.20 4.20 13.40
CA ILE A 196 -11.32 2.96 14.19
C ILE A 196 -12.79 2.57 14.39
N THR A 197 -13.02 1.49 15.16
CA THR A 197 -14.36 0.96 15.51
C THR A 197 -15.38 2.06 15.85
N GLY A 198 -16.59 1.92 15.32
CA GLY A 198 -17.70 2.85 15.48
C GLY A 198 -17.54 4.13 14.67
N GLY A 199 -16.56 4.15 13.76
CA GLY A 199 -16.23 5.31 12.96
C GLY A 199 -15.64 6.49 13.73
N ALA A 200 -15.06 6.25 14.90
CA ALA A 200 -14.33 7.29 15.61
C ALA A 200 -13.03 7.61 14.86
N VAL A 201 -12.64 8.88 14.84
CA VAL A 201 -11.35 9.33 14.32
C VAL A 201 -10.49 9.76 15.50
N ALA A 202 -9.27 9.26 15.56
CA ALA A 202 -8.32 9.59 16.63
C ALA A 202 -6.91 9.69 16.07
N ASN A 203 -6.09 10.56 16.67
CA ASN A 203 -4.68 10.62 16.35
C ASN A 203 -3.96 9.38 16.92
N LEU A 204 -3.25 8.65 16.06
CA LEU A 204 -2.66 7.36 16.38
C LEU A 204 -1.58 7.46 17.48
N ASP A 205 -0.70 8.45 17.38
CA ASP A 205 0.33 8.71 18.38
C ASP A 205 -0.32 9.01 19.73
N ALA A 206 -1.26 9.96 19.78
CA ALA A 206 -1.97 10.31 21.02
C ALA A 206 -2.63 9.09 21.69
N VAL A 207 -3.26 8.19 20.93
CA VAL A 207 -3.92 6.98 21.46
C VAL A 207 -2.89 5.99 22.04
N LEU A 208 -1.82 5.71 21.32
CA LEU A 208 -0.81 4.73 21.76
C LEU A 208 0.01 5.29 22.93
N SER A 209 0.41 6.56 22.87
CA SER A 209 1.09 7.28 23.94
C SER A 209 0.30 7.31 25.23
N ALA A 210 -0.99 7.69 25.16
CA ALA A 210 -1.84 7.73 26.34
C ALA A 210 -2.04 6.34 26.97
N ARG A 211 -2.03 5.28 26.16
CA ARG A 211 -2.28 3.91 26.64
C ARG A 211 -1.02 3.22 27.18
N TYR A 212 0.14 3.45 26.58
CA TYR A 212 1.35 2.66 26.86
C TYR A 212 2.54 3.50 27.35
N GLY A 213 2.47 4.82 27.26
CA GLY A 213 3.62 5.69 27.43
C GLY A 213 4.61 5.58 26.26
N ASN A 214 5.55 6.51 26.22
CA ASN A 214 6.62 6.55 25.21
C ASN A 214 8.00 6.32 25.83
N ASP A 215 8.16 6.50 27.14
CA ASP A 215 9.41 6.32 27.87
C ASP A 215 9.27 5.14 28.84
N LEU A 216 10.00 4.05 28.60
CA LEU A 216 10.00 2.83 29.42
C LEU A 216 11.29 2.66 30.24
#